data_AF-D7NF65-F1
#
_entry.id   AF-D7NF65-F1
#
_cell.length_a   1.000
_cell.length_b   1.000
_cell.length_c   1.000
_cell.angle_alpha   90.00
_cell.angle_beta   90.00
_cell.angle_gamma   90.00
#
_symmetry.space_group_name_H-M   'P 1'
#
loop_
_entity.id
_entity.type
_entity.pdbx_description
1 polymer ?
#
loop_
_entity_poly.entity_id
_entity_poly.type
_entity_poly.pdbx_seq_one_letter_code
_entity_poly.pdbx_strand_id
1 'polypeptide(L)'
;MKKLSYMLVGLLLICLSACTDNSYLNAIPGESRALISMDPARMSGVNNVAVLKTLLYMTNTNKSGIDVSHRIFLFESPDGNLGLCAKVKDADELNETFKGLAAKDLCPNPVKRRGFHFTVLKDTWVAGWSDQAFLVMGPVTADAQAALQQQISQYLKQDENEGIMSSRLYAKLDSIDAPMSMVAQAAALPEQFVAPFTLGAPKGADASQVLIAAEMNIKAQVMHINGETFSFNSRVNEALKAAHKIYRPIQGKYISAMPRDAMMGMFLNVDGQKFLPLMQSNKGIQALLTGINTAIDMDNIIRSINGEMAIITPTYSSDRLSMSMTAQLANTNWTKDIDYWKQSCPAGGRILDWKPNAWYYTSDKTTFFFGVSNDKQFFSGSDKEEAESSIYPAKEQLDAAIQKEVKGQKLVMIINMAAMSEGKAGAVTTMLKPVFGNINTIVYTLK
;
A
#
# COMPACT_ATOMS: atom_id res chain seq x y z
N MET A 1 46.69 29.42 -25.48
CA MET A 1 45.37 28.89 -25.87
C MET A 1 44.95 27.64 -25.09
N LYS A 2 45.77 26.60 -24.94
CA LYS A 2 45.40 25.37 -24.18
C LYS A 2 45.05 25.62 -22.70
N LYS A 3 45.79 26.47 -21.96
CA LYS A 3 45.49 26.80 -20.55
C LYS A 3 44.17 27.56 -20.35
N LEU A 4 43.77 28.41 -21.31
CA LEU A 4 42.49 29.14 -21.26
C LEU A 4 41.31 28.19 -21.51
N SER A 5 41.50 27.18 -22.37
CA SER A 5 40.48 26.17 -22.68
C SER A 5 40.20 25.24 -21.50
N TYR A 6 41.21 24.85 -20.71
CA TYR A 6 40.99 24.04 -19.50
C TYR A 6 40.31 24.83 -18.37
N MET A 7 40.58 26.14 -18.28
CA MET A 7 39.93 27.01 -17.30
C MET A 7 38.45 27.25 -17.67
N LEU A 8 38.13 27.37 -18.97
CA LEU A 8 36.76 27.51 -19.47
C LEU A 8 35.94 26.22 -19.29
N VAL A 9 36.56 25.04 -19.49
CA VAL A 9 35.92 23.73 -19.27
C VAL A 9 35.72 23.44 -17.78
N GLY A 10 36.67 23.84 -16.93
CA GLY A 10 36.51 23.77 -15.47
C GLY A 10 35.41 24.70 -14.95
N LEU A 11 35.29 25.92 -15.50
CA LEU A 11 34.20 26.84 -15.17
C LEU A 11 32.84 26.32 -15.68
N LEU A 12 32.79 25.71 -16.88
CA LEU A 12 31.58 25.08 -17.41
C LEU A 12 31.13 23.86 -16.58
N LEU A 13 32.06 23.06 -16.06
CA LEU A 13 31.73 21.93 -15.16
C LEU A 13 31.20 22.40 -13.80
N ILE A 14 31.68 23.53 -13.29
CA ILE A 14 31.17 24.17 -12.06
C ILE A 14 29.82 24.86 -12.30
N CYS A 15 29.58 25.38 -13.51
CA CYS A 15 28.27 25.94 -13.90
C CYS A 15 27.23 24.87 -14.28
N LEU A 16 27.64 23.61 -14.50
CA LEU A 16 26.74 22.47 -14.73
C LEU A 16 26.36 21.72 -13.46
N SER A 17 27.01 21.99 -12.33
CA SER A 17 26.44 21.77 -11.00
C SER A 17 25.59 22.98 -10.61
N ALA A 18 24.56 23.28 -11.40
CA ALA A 18 23.38 23.90 -10.82
C ALA A 18 22.79 22.82 -9.89
N CYS A 19 23.32 22.74 -8.67
CA CYS A 19 22.75 21.94 -7.61
C CYS A 19 21.32 22.41 -7.47
N THR A 20 20.38 21.62 -7.97
CA THR A 20 18.97 21.80 -7.62
C THR A 20 18.95 21.80 -6.10
N ASP A 21 18.63 22.94 -5.50
CA ASP A 21 18.71 23.11 -4.04
C ASP A 21 17.64 22.21 -3.40
N ASN A 22 18.04 21.00 -3.06
CA ASN A 22 17.19 19.98 -2.48
C ASN A 22 17.25 20.02 -0.95
N SER A 23 17.81 21.07 -0.34
CA SER A 23 17.97 21.18 1.12
C SER A 23 16.64 21.06 1.86
N TYR A 24 15.51 21.42 1.23
CA TYR A 24 14.19 21.28 1.80
C TYR A 24 13.84 19.83 2.19
N LEU A 25 14.43 18.85 1.49
CA LEU A 25 14.24 17.42 1.79
C LEU A 25 14.80 17.04 3.15
N ASN A 26 15.76 17.80 3.68
CA ASN A 26 16.31 17.54 5.00
C ASN A 26 15.26 17.67 6.09
N ALA A 27 14.18 18.42 5.83
CA ALA A 27 13.04 18.52 6.73
C ALA A 27 12.18 17.24 6.81
N ILE A 28 12.46 16.22 5.99
CA ILE A 28 11.85 14.90 6.14
C ILE A 28 12.76 14.08 7.07
N PRO A 29 12.23 13.42 8.11
CA PRO A 29 13.05 12.69 9.08
C PRO A 29 13.84 11.55 8.44
N GLY A 30 15.14 11.42 8.73
CA GLY A 30 16.02 10.35 8.22
C GLY A 30 15.51 8.92 8.46
N GLU A 31 14.75 8.72 9.53
CA GLU A 31 14.20 7.43 9.97
C GLU A 31 12.75 7.17 9.50
N SER A 32 12.24 7.94 8.52
CA SER A 32 10.91 7.69 7.96
C SER A 32 10.72 6.25 7.52
N ARG A 33 9.49 5.73 7.72
CA ARG A 33 9.13 4.33 7.46
C ARG A 33 8.46 4.12 6.10
N ALA A 34 7.88 5.19 5.56
CA ALA A 34 7.31 5.24 4.23
C ALA A 34 7.58 6.60 3.59
N LEU A 35 7.81 6.60 2.28
CA LEU A 35 8.04 7.79 1.49
C LEU A 35 7.39 7.64 0.12
N ILE A 36 6.57 8.61 -0.26
CA ILE A 36 5.98 8.76 -1.59
C ILE A 36 6.55 10.04 -2.18
N SER A 37 7.11 9.96 -3.39
CA SER A 37 7.45 11.15 -4.17
C SER A 37 6.41 11.39 -5.25
N MET A 38 6.12 12.66 -5.50
CA MET A 38 5.27 13.14 -6.58
C MET A 38 6.01 14.25 -7.31
N ASP A 39 6.06 14.18 -8.63
CA ASP A 39 6.60 15.19 -9.52
C ASP A 39 5.45 15.90 -10.24
N PRO A 40 4.97 17.04 -9.71
CA PRO A 40 3.89 17.81 -10.31
C PRO A 40 4.10 18.13 -11.79
N ALA A 41 5.34 18.36 -12.22
CA ALA A 41 5.65 18.74 -13.59
C ALA A 41 5.49 17.57 -14.57
N ARG A 42 5.71 16.33 -14.10
CA ARG A 42 5.61 15.11 -14.92
C ARG A 42 4.28 14.38 -14.80
N MET A 43 3.44 14.72 -13.83
CA MET A 43 2.12 14.11 -13.67
C MET A 43 1.14 14.62 -14.75
N SER A 44 0.53 13.70 -15.50
CA SER A 44 -0.54 13.99 -16.46
C SER A 44 -1.90 13.54 -15.91
N GLY A 45 -2.95 14.35 -16.06
CA GLY A 45 -4.35 13.92 -15.80
C GLY A 45 -4.86 14.10 -14.35
N VAL A 46 -4.00 14.45 -13.41
CA VAL A 46 -4.37 15.08 -12.14
C VAL A 46 -4.08 16.56 -12.31
N ASN A 47 -4.98 17.49 -11.97
CA ASN A 47 -4.65 18.92 -11.94
C ASN A 47 -3.34 19.03 -11.15
N ASN A 48 -2.23 19.41 -11.77
CA ASN A 48 -0.84 19.17 -11.31
C ASN A 48 -0.49 19.81 -9.95
N VAL A 49 -1.50 20.34 -9.27
CA VAL A 49 -1.44 21.02 -8.00
C VAL A 49 -2.64 20.68 -7.11
N ALA A 50 -3.36 19.59 -7.38
CA ALA A 50 -4.53 19.12 -6.63
C ALA A 50 -4.19 18.85 -5.16
N VAL A 51 -2.97 18.37 -4.89
CA VAL A 51 -2.40 18.22 -3.54
C VAL A 51 -2.44 19.54 -2.79
N LEU A 52 -1.90 20.62 -3.38
CA LEU A 52 -1.87 21.94 -2.75
C LEU A 52 -3.25 22.59 -2.72
N LYS A 53 -4.03 22.45 -3.79
CA LYS A 53 -5.40 23.00 -3.87
C LYS A 53 -6.34 22.41 -2.84
N THR A 54 -6.17 21.14 -2.47
CA THR A 54 -7.19 20.40 -1.71
C THR A 54 -6.72 20.01 -0.30
N LEU A 55 -5.44 19.71 -0.07
CA LEU A 55 -4.92 19.53 1.29
C LEU A 55 -4.70 20.87 2.02
N LEU A 56 -4.29 21.90 1.27
CA LEU A 56 -3.93 23.20 1.86
C LEU A 56 -4.94 24.31 1.53
N TYR A 57 -6.06 23.99 0.86
CA TYR A 57 -7.04 24.96 0.37
C TYR A 57 -6.46 26.06 -0.55
N MET A 58 -5.27 25.84 -1.13
CA MET A 58 -4.54 26.83 -1.93
C MET A 58 -5.02 26.81 -3.38
N THR A 59 -6.07 27.58 -3.68
CA THR A 59 -6.70 27.63 -5.01
C THR A 59 -5.78 28.20 -6.12
N ASN A 60 -4.83 29.08 -5.77
CA ASN A 60 -3.87 29.66 -6.71
C ASN A 60 -2.43 29.33 -6.30
N THR A 61 -1.84 28.35 -6.97
CA THR A 61 -0.53 27.78 -6.64
C THR A 61 0.63 28.52 -7.26
N ASN A 62 0.37 29.43 -8.20
CA ASN A 62 1.40 30.32 -8.75
C ASN A 62 1.80 31.43 -7.76
N LYS A 63 0.99 31.64 -6.70
CA LYS A 63 1.18 32.65 -5.67
C LYS A 63 1.04 32.10 -4.25
N SER A 64 1.34 30.82 -4.07
CA SER A 64 1.20 30.18 -2.76
C SER A 64 2.47 30.23 -1.92
N GLY A 65 3.59 30.76 -2.45
CA GLY A 65 4.91 30.65 -1.83
C GLY A 65 5.51 29.23 -1.84
N ILE A 66 4.87 28.25 -2.49
CA ILE A 66 5.35 26.86 -2.63
C ILE A 66 5.95 26.67 -4.02
N ASP A 67 7.12 26.04 -4.10
CA ASP A 67 7.78 25.71 -5.35
C ASP A 67 7.28 24.36 -5.91
N VAL A 68 6.29 24.44 -6.80
CA VAL A 68 5.69 23.27 -7.47
C VAL A 68 6.51 22.72 -8.63
N SER A 69 7.64 23.34 -8.99
CA SER A 69 8.56 22.74 -9.96
C SER A 69 9.46 21.67 -9.34
N HIS A 70 9.41 21.51 -8.01
CA HIS A 70 10.12 20.47 -7.28
C HIS A 70 9.15 19.38 -6.80
N ARG A 71 9.70 18.21 -6.48
CA ARG A 71 8.93 17.08 -5.99
C ARG A 71 8.29 17.39 -4.63
N ILE A 72 7.05 16.95 -4.47
CA ILE A 72 6.34 16.94 -3.18
C ILE A 72 6.45 15.53 -2.60
N PHE A 73 6.69 15.44 -1.30
CA PHE A 73 6.85 14.17 -0.61
C PHE A 73 5.74 13.95 0.42
N LEU A 74 5.19 12.74 0.46
CA LEU A 74 4.39 12.27 1.60
C LEU A 74 5.22 11.25 2.37
N PHE A 75 5.17 11.28 3.70
CA PHE A 75 5.96 10.38 4.52
C PHE A 75 5.21 9.88 5.76
N GLU A 76 5.67 8.77 6.32
CA GLU A 76 5.37 8.36 7.69
C GLU A 76 6.62 8.60 8.53
N SER A 77 6.51 9.42 9.57
CA SER A 77 7.62 9.68 10.50
C SER A 77 7.83 8.48 11.46
N PRO A 78 8.95 8.44 12.21
CA PRO A 78 9.30 7.28 13.05
C PRO A 78 8.25 6.96 14.13
N ASP A 79 7.57 7.98 14.63
CA ASP A 79 6.47 7.94 15.59
C ASP A 79 5.11 7.59 14.97
N GLY A 80 5.04 7.40 13.64
CA GLY A 80 3.83 6.98 12.93
C GLY A 80 2.92 8.11 12.47
N ASN A 81 3.33 9.38 12.66
CA ASN A 81 2.59 10.52 12.11
C ASN A 81 2.73 10.56 10.57
N LEU A 82 1.66 10.95 9.89
CA LEU A 82 1.69 11.20 8.46
C LEU A 82 2.19 12.62 8.21
N GLY A 83 2.97 12.80 7.14
CA GLY A 83 3.61 14.05 6.81
C GLY A 83 3.57 14.38 5.33
N LEU A 84 3.62 15.68 5.03
CA LEU A 84 3.84 16.24 3.70
C LEU A 84 5.03 17.20 3.78
N CYS A 85 5.93 17.14 2.80
CA CYS A 85 7.03 18.07 2.64
C CYS A 85 7.04 18.67 1.22
N ALA A 86 7.17 19.98 1.14
CA ALA A 86 7.31 20.71 -0.11
C ALA A 86 8.37 21.83 0.02
N LYS A 87 8.94 22.21 -1.12
CA LYS A 87 9.91 23.30 -1.18
C LYS A 87 9.21 24.66 -1.08
N VAL A 88 9.78 25.55 -0.29
CA VAL A 88 9.34 26.95 -0.20
C VAL A 88 10.01 27.75 -1.30
N LYS A 89 9.21 28.47 -2.08
CA LYS A 89 9.67 29.46 -3.07
C LYS A 89 9.85 30.83 -2.42
N ASP A 90 8.89 31.21 -1.57
CA ASP A 90 8.84 32.50 -0.88
C ASP A 90 8.04 32.34 0.43
N ALA A 91 8.73 32.48 1.57
CA ALA A 91 8.12 32.28 2.89
C ALA A 91 7.13 33.39 3.29
N ASP A 92 7.33 34.61 2.79
CA ASP A 92 6.44 35.73 3.04
C ASP A 92 5.14 35.56 2.24
N GLU A 93 5.25 35.16 0.96
CA GLU A 93 4.08 34.82 0.14
C GLU A 93 3.30 33.62 0.71
N LEU A 94 4.01 32.61 1.24
CA LEU A 94 3.39 31.48 1.93
C LEU A 94 2.65 31.94 3.20
N ASN A 95 3.25 32.84 3.98
CA ASN A 95 2.64 33.40 5.17
C ASN A 95 1.38 34.23 4.85
N GLU A 96 1.43 35.08 3.82
CA GLU A 96 0.26 35.82 3.35
C GLU A 96 -0.84 34.89 2.80
N THR A 97 -0.46 33.77 2.18
CA THR A 97 -1.41 32.75 1.74
C THR A 97 -2.18 32.18 2.94
N PHE A 98 -1.50 31.80 4.02
CA PHE A 98 -2.17 31.28 5.21
C PHE A 98 -2.95 32.34 6.00
N LYS A 99 -2.52 33.62 6.01
CA LYS A 99 -3.37 34.71 6.53
C LYS A 99 -4.67 34.84 5.72
N GLY A 100 -4.60 34.70 4.40
CA GLY A 100 -5.77 34.69 3.52
C GLY A 100 -6.71 33.51 3.78
N LEU A 101 -6.18 32.34 4.17
CA LEU A 101 -6.97 31.19 4.61
C LEU A 101 -7.60 31.43 5.99
N ALA A 102 -6.85 32.05 6.90
CA ALA A 102 -7.35 32.39 8.23
C ALA A 102 -8.49 33.42 8.19
N ALA A 103 -8.42 34.38 7.27
CA ALA A 103 -9.52 35.33 7.03
C ALA A 103 -10.81 34.66 6.49
N LYS A 104 -10.75 33.38 6.09
CA LYS A 104 -11.88 32.57 5.65
C LYS A 104 -12.26 31.49 6.67
N ASP A 105 -11.76 31.58 7.90
CA ASP A 105 -11.97 30.60 8.98
C ASP A 105 -11.55 29.17 8.64
N LEU A 106 -10.58 28.99 7.73
CA LEU A 106 -10.05 27.67 7.35
C LEU A 106 -8.90 27.20 8.24
N CYS A 107 -8.25 28.13 8.95
CA CYS A 107 -7.19 27.88 9.92
C CYS A 107 -7.01 29.10 10.85
N PRO A 108 -6.34 28.96 12.00
CA PRO A 108 -5.89 30.12 12.77
C PRO A 108 -4.87 30.98 11.98
N ASN A 109 -4.73 32.25 12.39
CA ASN A 109 -3.67 33.10 11.85
C ASN A 109 -2.29 32.49 12.11
N PRO A 110 -1.37 32.53 11.13
CA PRO A 110 0.00 32.07 11.33
C PRO A 110 0.69 32.76 12.49
N VAL A 111 1.43 31.98 13.28
CA VAL A 111 2.26 32.48 14.38
C VAL A 111 3.72 32.21 14.11
N LYS A 112 4.60 33.18 14.39
CA LYS A 112 6.05 33.00 14.30
C LYS A 112 6.61 32.53 15.64
N ARG A 113 7.36 31.42 15.65
CA ARG A 113 8.02 30.87 16.83
C ARG A 113 9.39 30.32 16.46
N ARG A 114 10.43 30.78 17.17
CA ARG A 114 11.82 30.29 17.03
C ARG A 114 12.36 30.29 15.58
N GLY A 115 11.98 31.28 14.78
CA GLY A 115 12.41 31.42 13.40
C GLY A 115 11.51 30.77 12.35
N PHE A 116 10.51 29.99 12.75
CA PHE A 116 9.56 29.34 11.84
C PHE A 116 8.15 29.90 12.01
N HIS A 117 7.32 29.70 11.01
CA HIS A 117 5.90 30.03 11.07
C HIS A 117 5.07 28.76 11.24
N PHE A 118 3.93 28.87 11.93
CA PHE A 118 3.03 27.74 12.19
C PHE A 118 1.57 28.13 12.07
N THR A 119 0.75 27.20 11.61
CA THR A 119 -0.71 27.22 11.77
C THR A 119 -1.25 25.79 11.94
N VAL A 120 -2.56 25.66 12.15
CA VAL A 120 -3.25 24.37 12.26
C VAL A 120 -4.37 24.31 11.22
N LEU A 121 -4.35 23.27 10.40
CA LEU A 121 -5.33 22.97 9.36
C LEU A 121 -6.35 21.94 9.89
N LYS A 122 -7.65 22.22 9.71
CA LYS A 122 -8.76 21.33 10.12
C LYS A 122 -8.63 20.81 11.55
N ASP A 123 -8.14 21.65 12.46
CA ASP A 123 -7.94 21.37 13.89
C ASP A 123 -7.05 20.18 14.25
N THR A 124 -6.46 19.49 13.26
CA THR A 124 -5.79 18.20 13.46
C THR A 124 -4.45 18.10 12.74
N TRP A 125 -4.17 18.96 11.77
CA TRP A 125 -2.91 18.95 11.02
C TRP A 125 -2.09 20.18 11.35
N VAL A 126 -0.86 20.00 11.81
CA VAL A 126 0.05 21.10 12.13
C VAL A 126 0.89 21.42 10.90
N ALA A 127 0.81 22.66 10.44
CA ALA A 127 1.61 23.18 9.33
C ALA A 127 2.74 24.06 9.88
N GLY A 128 3.97 23.89 9.39
CA GLY A 128 5.10 24.71 9.76
C GLY A 128 6.08 24.93 8.60
N TRP A 129 6.70 26.11 8.52
CA TRP A 129 7.66 26.42 7.46
C TRP A 129 8.83 27.30 7.87
N SER A 130 9.93 27.09 7.15
CA SER A 130 11.13 27.95 7.08
C SER A 130 11.18 28.65 5.72
N ASP A 131 12.30 29.32 5.42
CA ASP A 131 12.56 29.89 4.09
C ASP A 131 12.83 28.81 3.01
N GLN A 132 13.08 27.57 3.41
CA GLN A 132 13.44 26.47 2.52
C GLN A 132 12.36 25.39 2.40
N ALA A 133 11.72 25.03 3.51
CA ALA A 133 10.84 23.86 3.59
C ALA A 133 9.50 24.19 4.24
N PHE A 134 8.45 23.56 3.72
CA PHE A 134 7.11 23.56 4.27
C PHE A 134 6.73 22.12 4.65
N LEU A 135 6.31 21.94 5.90
CA LEU A 135 5.85 20.68 6.46
C LEU A 135 4.40 20.76 6.91
N VAL A 136 3.64 19.70 6.68
CA VAL A 136 2.35 19.45 7.32
C VAL A 136 2.37 18.07 7.93
N MET A 137 2.06 17.94 9.21
CA MET A 137 2.03 16.64 9.90
C MET A 137 0.75 16.44 10.73
N GLY A 138 0.33 15.19 10.86
CA GLY A 138 -0.86 14.81 11.63
C GLY A 138 -1.51 13.51 11.14
N PRO A 139 -2.81 13.29 11.43
CA PRO A 139 -3.64 14.09 12.34
C PRO A 139 -3.25 13.86 13.81
N VAL A 140 -3.32 14.91 14.63
CA VAL A 140 -3.14 14.85 16.09
C VAL A 140 -4.27 15.58 16.82
N THR A 141 -4.48 15.24 18.10
CA THR A 141 -5.42 15.92 18.98
C THR A 141 -4.95 17.33 19.34
N ALA A 142 -5.86 18.20 19.80
CA ALA A 142 -5.54 19.59 20.12
C ALA A 142 -4.44 19.76 21.19
N ASP A 143 -4.41 18.89 22.19
CA ASP A 143 -3.39 18.85 23.25
C ASP A 143 -2.01 18.39 22.75
N ALA A 144 -1.96 17.58 21.68
CA ALA A 144 -0.73 17.10 21.08
C ALA A 144 -0.12 18.08 20.04
N GLN A 145 -0.88 19.10 19.59
CA GLN A 145 -0.41 20.06 18.56
C GLN A 145 0.87 20.81 18.98
N ALA A 146 0.99 21.21 20.25
CA ALA A 146 2.16 21.94 20.73
C ALA A 146 3.44 21.08 20.70
N ALA A 147 3.33 19.80 21.01
CA ALA A 147 4.43 18.84 20.90
C ALA A 147 4.81 18.62 19.42
N LEU A 148 3.83 18.44 18.54
CA LEU A 148 4.08 18.28 17.11
C LEU A 148 4.69 19.54 16.48
N GLN A 149 4.30 20.75 16.91
CA GLN A 149 4.97 21.99 16.49
C GLN A 149 6.46 22.01 16.86
N GLN A 150 6.81 21.53 18.06
CA GLN A 150 8.21 21.43 18.48
C GLN A 150 8.99 20.42 17.64
N GLN A 151 8.36 19.28 17.32
CA GLN A 151 8.94 18.25 16.45
C GLN A 151 9.15 18.77 15.02
N ILE A 152 8.15 19.42 14.42
CA ILE A 152 8.28 20.09 13.12
C ILE A 152 9.41 21.13 13.15
N SER A 153 9.56 21.89 14.26
CA SER A 153 10.67 22.84 14.41
C SER A 153 12.04 22.17 14.42
N GLN A 154 12.15 20.92 14.87
CA GLN A 154 13.40 20.15 14.83
C GLN A 154 13.66 19.68 13.40
N TYR A 155 12.64 19.13 12.74
CA TYR A 155 12.75 18.70 11.35
C TYR A 155 13.15 19.85 10.40
N LEU A 156 12.51 21.02 10.52
CA LEU A 156 12.86 22.20 9.72
C LEU A 156 14.30 22.74 9.95
N LYS A 157 15.03 22.25 10.97
CA LYS A 157 16.43 22.60 11.25
C LYS A 157 17.44 21.57 10.77
N GLN A 158 16.98 20.40 10.34
CA GLN A 158 17.86 19.29 10.02
C GLN A 158 18.79 19.63 8.87
N ASP A 159 20.01 19.10 8.96
CA ASP A 159 20.97 19.11 7.86
C ASP A 159 20.87 17.82 7.02
N GLU A 160 21.75 17.70 6.03
CA GLU A 160 21.78 16.56 5.10
C GLU A 160 22.08 15.21 5.79
N ASN A 161 22.77 15.22 6.94
CA ASN A 161 23.10 13.99 7.67
C ASN A 161 21.91 13.50 8.50
N GLU A 162 21.11 14.42 9.03
CA GLU A 162 19.95 14.12 9.89
C GLU A 162 18.66 13.84 9.09
N GLY A 163 18.55 14.45 7.91
CA GLY A 163 17.37 14.36 7.06
C GLY A 163 17.30 13.09 6.19
N ILE A 164 16.20 12.98 5.44
CA ILE A 164 15.90 11.79 4.61
C ILE A 164 16.95 11.48 3.54
N MET A 165 17.71 12.49 3.11
CA MET A 165 18.70 12.37 2.03
C MET A 165 19.83 11.39 2.38
N SER A 166 20.15 11.22 3.66
CA SER A 166 21.15 10.24 4.12
C SER A 166 20.60 8.80 4.18
N SER A 167 19.29 8.61 4.03
CA SER A 167 18.64 7.32 4.24
C SER A 167 18.72 6.38 3.03
N ARG A 168 18.80 5.07 3.30
CA ARG A 168 18.69 4.04 2.25
C ARG A 168 17.29 4.02 1.61
N LEU A 169 16.26 4.46 2.35
CA LEU A 169 14.89 4.55 1.86
C LEU A 169 14.80 5.57 0.71
N TYR A 170 15.36 6.76 0.91
CA TYR A 170 15.43 7.81 -0.11
C TYR A 170 16.25 7.39 -1.31
N ALA A 171 17.44 6.83 -1.09
CA ALA A 171 18.29 6.36 -2.18
C ALA A 171 17.57 5.34 -3.08
N LYS A 172 16.76 4.44 -2.50
CA LYS A 172 15.92 3.53 -3.29
C LYS A 172 14.80 4.26 -4.00
N LEU A 173 14.12 5.20 -3.36
CA LEU A 173 13.03 5.96 -3.98
C LEU A 173 13.52 6.79 -5.17
N ASP A 174 14.65 7.46 -5.02
CA ASP A 174 15.25 8.32 -6.05
C ASP A 174 15.77 7.50 -7.25
N SER A 175 16.09 6.22 -7.05
CA SER A 175 16.43 5.29 -8.14
C SER A 175 15.23 4.94 -9.05
N ILE A 176 14.00 5.30 -8.67
CA ILE A 176 12.78 5.02 -9.45
C ILE A 176 12.48 6.23 -10.34
N ASP A 177 12.70 6.09 -11.64
CA ASP A 177 12.33 7.12 -12.62
C ASP A 177 10.83 7.04 -12.97
N ALA A 178 10.01 7.60 -12.09
CA ALA A 178 8.57 7.74 -12.31
C ALA A 178 8.08 9.13 -11.85
N PRO A 179 7.01 9.67 -12.47
CA PRO A 179 6.36 10.89 -11.98
C PRO A 179 5.82 10.74 -10.55
N MET A 180 5.55 9.51 -10.13
CA MET A 180 5.12 9.20 -8.78
C MET A 180 5.67 7.84 -8.38
N SER A 181 6.29 7.78 -7.21
CA SER A 181 6.94 6.56 -6.71
C SER A 181 6.76 6.43 -5.20
N MET A 182 6.88 5.21 -4.70
CA MET A 182 6.76 4.88 -3.28
C MET A 182 7.87 3.92 -2.87
N VAL A 183 8.45 4.16 -1.70
CA VAL A 183 9.21 3.16 -0.95
C VAL A 183 8.70 3.14 0.48
N ALA A 184 8.24 1.98 0.94
CA ALA A 184 7.67 1.83 2.27
C ALA A 184 8.05 0.49 2.90
N GLN A 185 8.28 0.49 4.21
CA GLN A 185 8.30 -0.76 4.98
C GLN A 185 6.92 -1.41 4.96
N ALA A 186 6.82 -2.73 4.89
CA ALA A 186 5.54 -3.41 4.98
C ALA A 186 4.83 -3.10 6.31
N ALA A 187 5.60 -2.93 7.40
CA ALA A 187 5.09 -2.50 8.70
C ALA A 187 4.52 -1.06 8.73
N ALA A 188 4.72 -0.25 7.69
CA ALA A 188 4.09 1.06 7.54
C ALA A 188 2.66 0.96 6.98
N LEU A 189 2.32 -0.15 6.34
CA LEU A 189 0.99 -0.36 5.76
C LEU A 189 -0.05 -0.68 6.84
N PRO A 190 -1.35 -0.44 6.58
CA PRO A 190 -2.40 -0.98 7.42
C PRO A 190 -2.27 -2.50 7.55
N GLU A 191 -2.51 -3.02 8.75
CA GLU A 191 -2.22 -4.42 9.13
C GLU A 191 -2.81 -5.44 8.15
N GLN A 192 -4.02 -5.20 7.66
CA GLN A 192 -4.72 -6.07 6.73
C GLN A 192 -4.01 -6.26 5.37
N PHE A 193 -3.08 -5.37 5.00
CA PHE A 193 -2.31 -5.46 3.76
C PHE A 193 -0.91 -6.03 3.96
N VAL A 194 -0.44 -6.21 5.19
CA VAL A 194 0.96 -6.62 5.46
C VAL A 194 1.25 -8.03 4.96
N ALA A 195 0.31 -8.96 5.12
CA ALA A 195 0.54 -10.38 4.84
C ALA A 195 0.90 -10.64 3.36
N PRO A 196 0.18 -10.11 2.35
CA PRO A 196 0.57 -10.24 0.95
C PRO A 196 1.98 -9.75 0.62
N PHE A 197 2.42 -8.63 1.20
CA PHE A 197 3.76 -8.07 0.91
C PHE A 197 4.89 -8.79 1.64
N THR A 198 4.59 -9.45 2.76
CA THR A 198 5.56 -10.24 3.53
C THR A 198 5.58 -11.72 3.12
N LEU A 199 4.75 -12.11 2.16
CA LEU A 199 4.72 -13.46 1.62
C LEU A 199 6.03 -13.80 0.90
N GLY A 200 6.71 -14.84 1.37
CA GLY A 200 8.04 -15.23 0.88
C GLY A 200 9.21 -14.71 1.70
N ALA A 201 8.96 -13.84 2.69
CA ALA A 201 9.95 -13.56 3.71
C ALA A 201 10.22 -14.84 4.55
N PRO A 202 11.45 -15.03 5.05
CA PRO A 202 11.78 -16.21 5.85
C PRO A 202 11.06 -16.15 7.20
N LYS A 203 10.79 -17.33 7.78
CA LYS A 203 10.15 -17.44 9.10
C LYS A 203 10.89 -16.59 10.14
N GLY A 204 10.13 -15.75 10.85
CA GLY A 204 10.65 -14.85 11.88
C GLY A 204 11.22 -13.52 11.37
N ALA A 205 11.18 -13.25 10.06
CA ALA A 205 11.46 -11.92 9.54
C ALA A 205 10.42 -10.91 10.06
N ASP A 206 10.90 -9.73 10.44
CA ASP A 206 10.02 -8.63 10.86
C ASP A 206 9.47 -7.88 9.64
N ALA A 207 8.23 -7.41 9.71
CA ALA A 207 7.60 -6.68 8.61
C ALA A 207 8.31 -5.35 8.27
N SER A 208 9.07 -4.76 9.20
CA SER A 208 9.93 -3.60 8.95
C SER A 208 11.14 -3.92 8.06
N GLN A 209 11.54 -5.20 8.00
CA GLN A 209 12.64 -5.66 7.15
C GLN A 209 12.23 -5.87 5.70
N VAL A 210 10.93 -5.97 5.42
CA VAL A 210 10.40 -6.10 4.06
C VAL A 210 9.97 -4.73 3.58
N LEU A 211 10.48 -4.30 2.43
CA LEU A 211 10.16 -3.03 1.82
C LEU A 211 9.46 -3.24 0.48
N ILE A 212 8.54 -2.35 0.15
CA ILE A 212 7.89 -2.23 -1.15
C ILE A 212 8.54 -1.05 -1.86
N ALA A 213 9.01 -1.24 -3.09
CA ALA A 213 9.42 -0.16 -3.99
C ALA A 213 8.50 -0.21 -5.22
N ALA A 214 7.82 0.89 -5.52
CA ALA A 214 6.83 0.92 -6.58
C ALA A 214 6.81 2.23 -7.36
N GLU A 215 6.50 2.13 -8.65
CA GLU A 215 5.98 3.26 -9.42
C GLU A 215 4.47 3.30 -9.27
N MET A 216 3.90 4.50 -9.32
CA MET A 216 2.46 4.69 -9.21
C MET A 216 1.94 5.55 -10.36
N ASN A 217 0.77 5.21 -10.87
CA ASN A 217 0.08 5.98 -11.90
C ASN A 217 -1.42 5.98 -11.63
N ILE A 218 -2.10 7.08 -11.97
CA ILE A 218 -3.55 7.18 -11.84
C ILE A 218 -4.15 7.36 -13.22
N LYS A 219 -5.07 6.46 -13.56
CA LYS A 219 -5.82 6.52 -14.81
C LYS A 219 -7.26 6.13 -14.54
N ALA A 220 -8.19 6.96 -15.00
CA ALA A 220 -9.62 6.70 -14.88
C ALA A 220 -10.06 6.27 -13.46
N GLN A 221 -9.62 7.01 -12.43
CA GLN A 221 -9.93 6.75 -11.00
C GLN A 221 -9.37 5.43 -10.43
N VAL A 222 -8.47 4.78 -11.15
CA VAL A 222 -7.71 3.61 -10.69
C VAL A 222 -6.27 4.03 -10.42
N MET A 223 -5.76 3.67 -9.23
CA MET A 223 -4.35 3.80 -8.90
C MET A 223 -3.65 2.48 -9.23
N HIS A 224 -2.81 2.51 -10.26
CA HIS A 224 -1.95 1.40 -10.63
C HIS A 224 -0.64 1.52 -9.88
N ILE A 225 -0.28 0.49 -9.14
CA ILE A 225 0.97 0.40 -8.39
C ILE A 225 1.74 -0.80 -8.95
N ASN A 226 2.86 -0.55 -9.61
CA ASN A 226 3.71 -1.63 -10.12
C ASN A 226 4.99 -1.65 -9.29
N GLY A 227 5.16 -2.68 -8.47
CA GLY A 227 6.20 -2.69 -7.46
C GLY A 227 6.89 -4.03 -7.26
N GLU A 228 7.99 -3.99 -6.54
CA GLU A 228 8.72 -5.15 -6.07
C GLU A 228 8.78 -5.14 -4.53
N THR A 229 8.86 -6.33 -3.95
CA THR A 229 9.22 -6.49 -2.54
C THR A 229 10.70 -6.82 -2.44
N PHE A 230 11.41 -6.12 -1.55
CA PHE A 230 12.84 -6.28 -1.35
C PHE A 230 13.21 -6.10 0.12
N SER A 231 14.48 -6.32 0.45
CA SER A 231 15.00 -6.02 1.77
C SER A 231 16.43 -5.49 1.72
N PHE A 232 16.76 -4.60 2.66
CA PHE A 232 18.15 -4.24 2.93
C PHE A 232 18.91 -5.32 3.71
N ASN A 233 18.20 -6.27 4.32
CA ASN A 233 18.77 -7.48 4.90
C ASN A 233 18.96 -8.53 3.79
N SER A 234 20.20 -8.98 3.57
CA SER A 234 20.56 -9.88 2.47
C SER A 234 19.78 -11.21 2.51
N ARG A 235 19.68 -11.84 3.68
CA ARG A 235 18.95 -13.11 3.86
C ARG A 235 17.47 -12.97 3.53
N VAL A 236 16.82 -11.90 4.02
CA VAL A 236 15.41 -11.64 3.71
C VAL A 236 15.23 -11.35 2.22
N ASN A 237 16.13 -10.55 1.63
CA ASN A 237 16.07 -10.19 0.22
C ASN A 237 16.23 -11.42 -0.72
N GLU A 238 17.15 -12.32 -0.40
CA GLU A 238 17.35 -13.56 -1.16
C GLU A 238 16.12 -14.47 -1.10
N ALA A 239 15.49 -14.59 0.07
CA ALA A 239 14.25 -15.34 0.24
C ALA A 239 13.09 -14.73 -0.58
N LEU A 240 12.90 -13.41 -0.55
CA LEU A 240 11.89 -12.72 -1.36
C LEU A 240 12.11 -12.96 -2.86
N LYS A 241 13.35 -12.85 -3.34
CA LYS A 241 13.72 -13.15 -4.73
C LYS A 241 13.47 -14.61 -5.11
N ALA A 242 13.70 -15.54 -4.21
CA ALA A 242 13.40 -16.96 -4.42
C ALA A 242 11.89 -17.20 -4.50
N ALA A 243 11.13 -16.62 -3.58
CA ALA A 243 9.67 -16.70 -3.54
C ALA A 243 9.03 -16.15 -4.82
N HIS A 244 9.52 -15.03 -5.34
CA HIS A 244 9.02 -14.44 -6.59
C HIS A 244 9.09 -15.40 -7.79
N LYS A 245 10.05 -16.34 -7.82
CA LYS A 245 10.20 -17.33 -8.90
C LYS A 245 9.13 -18.43 -8.88
N ILE A 246 8.38 -18.57 -7.80
CA ILE A 246 7.31 -19.58 -7.68
C ILE A 246 6.06 -19.15 -8.44
N TYR A 247 5.83 -17.84 -8.59
CA TYR A 247 4.68 -17.32 -9.31
C TYR A 247 4.84 -17.48 -10.83
N ARG A 248 3.79 -18.02 -11.45
CA ARG A 248 3.63 -18.14 -12.91
C ARG A 248 2.73 -17.02 -13.45
N PRO A 249 2.77 -16.73 -14.75
CA PRO A 249 1.84 -15.78 -15.36
C PRO A 249 0.37 -16.20 -15.21
N ILE A 250 -0.47 -15.26 -14.77
CA ILE A 250 -1.93 -15.39 -14.62
C ILE A 250 -2.57 -15.42 -16.02
N GLN A 251 -3.51 -16.34 -16.25
CA GLN A 251 -4.24 -16.53 -17.51
C GLN A 251 -5.65 -15.91 -17.48
N GLY A 252 -6.17 -15.71 -16.26
CA GLY A 252 -7.37 -14.95 -15.96
C GLY A 252 -8.63 -15.75 -15.69
N LYS A 253 -8.51 -17.03 -15.30
CA LYS A 253 -9.65 -17.93 -15.03
C LYS A 253 -10.60 -17.42 -13.93
N TYR A 254 -10.05 -16.79 -12.88
CA TYR A 254 -10.82 -16.39 -11.70
C TYR A 254 -11.09 -14.89 -11.57
N ILE A 255 -10.61 -14.07 -12.51
CA ILE A 255 -10.73 -12.61 -12.39
C ILE A 255 -12.20 -12.17 -12.40
N SER A 256 -13.00 -12.76 -13.28
CA SER A 256 -14.42 -12.43 -13.39
C SER A 256 -15.24 -12.85 -12.16
N ALA A 257 -14.70 -13.71 -11.30
CA ALA A 257 -15.39 -14.16 -10.09
C ALA A 257 -15.35 -13.13 -8.97
N MET A 258 -14.47 -12.13 -9.02
CA MET A 258 -14.44 -11.05 -8.03
C MET A 258 -15.60 -10.07 -8.26
N PRO A 259 -16.50 -9.92 -7.27
CA PRO A 259 -17.50 -8.87 -7.28
C PRO A 259 -16.84 -7.48 -7.33
N ARG A 260 -17.45 -6.54 -8.07
CA ARG A 260 -16.98 -5.16 -8.21
C ARG A 260 -16.77 -4.46 -6.87
N ASP A 261 -17.64 -4.75 -5.92
CA ASP A 261 -17.70 -4.12 -4.59
C ASP A 261 -16.85 -4.85 -3.54
N ALA A 262 -16.27 -6.02 -3.86
CA ALA A 262 -15.42 -6.75 -2.94
C ALA A 262 -14.24 -5.89 -2.46
N MET A 263 -13.97 -5.92 -1.15
CA MET A 263 -12.89 -5.16 -0.53
C MET A 263 -11.53 -5.45 -1.19
N MET A 264 -11.22 -6.73 -1.37
CA MET A 264 -9.91 -7.14 -1.89
C MET A 264 -9.99 -8.45 -2.66
N GLY A 265 -9.23 -8.54 -3.76
CA GLY A 265 -8.95 -9.78 -4.45
C GLY A 265 -7.45 -9.94 -4.68
N MET A 266 -6.91 -11.11 -4.39
CA MET A 266 -5.53 -11.50 -4.70
C MET A 266 -5.54 -12.63 -5.71
N PHE A 267 -4.85 -12.44 -6.82
CA PHE A 267 -4.79 -13.37 -7.95
C PHE A 267 -3.35 -13.83 -8.17
N LEU A 268 -3.17 -15.15 -8.33
CA LEU A 268 -1.87 -15.78 -8.50
C LEU A 268 -1.99 -17.07 -9.32
N ASN A 269 -0.87 -17.53 -9.87
CA ASN A 269 -0.78 -18.84 -10.53
C ASN A 269 0.43 -19.61 -9.99
N VAL A 270 0.20 -20.73 -9.31
CA VAL A 270 1.22 -21.41 -8.50
C VAL A 270 1.14 -22.93 -8.54
N ASP A 271 2.27 -23.54 -8.25
CA ASP A 271 2.37 -24.93 -7.78
C ASP A 271 2.20 -24.93 -6.25
N GLY A 272 1.13 -25.53 -5.77
CA GLY A 272 0.73 -25.56 -4.37
C GLY A 272 1.77 -26.19 -3.44
N GLN A 273 2.56 -27.15 -3.93
CA GLN A 273 3.62 -27.77 -3.14
C GLN A 273 4.76 -26.79 -2.83
N LYS A 274 5.04 -25.87 -3.76
CA LYS A 274 6.05 -24.82 -3.60
C LYS A 274 5.50 -23.58 -2.89
N PHE A 275 4.21 -23.32 -3.05
CA PHE A 275 3.55 -22.15 -2.48
C PHE A 275 3.24 -22.30 -0.99
N LEU A 276 2.80 -23.48 -0.55
CA LEU A 276 2.44 -23.73 0.85
C LEU A 276 3.58 -23.39 1.84
N PRO A 277 4.85 -23.74 1.61
CA PRO A 277 5.95 -23.32 2.48
C PRO A 277 6.09 -21.80 2.64
N LEU A 278 5.76 -21.01 1.59
CA LEU A 278 5.78 -19.54 1.68
C LEU A 278 4.66 -19.06 2.61
N MET A 279 3.46 -19.61 2.48
CA MET A 279 2.32 -19.32 3.35
C MET A 279 2.63 -19.67 4.81
N GLN A 280 3.23 -20.83 5.06
CA GLN A 280 3.59 -21.31 6.40
C GLN A 280 4.76 -20.54 7.04
N SER A 281 5.57 -19.85 6.25
CA SER A 281 6.65 -19.00 6.75
C SER A 281 6.14 -17.66 7.27
N ASN A 282 4.98 -17.21 6.78
CA ASN A 282 4.33 -16.00 7.26
C ASN A 282 3.57 -16.29 8.57
N LYS A 283 3.85 -15.52 9.63
CA LYS A 283 3.28 -15.76 10.97
C LYS A 283 1.75 -15.68 10.99
N GLY A 284 1.16 -14.68 10.33
CA GLY A 284 -0.29 -14.48 10.30
C GLY A 284 -1.00 -15.60 9.54
N ILE A 285 -0.50 -15.94 8.36
CA ILE A 285 -1.05 -17.03 7.54
C ILE A 285 -0.84 -18.39 8.22
N GLN A 286 0.31 -18.62 8.85
CA GLN A 286 0.57 -19.85 9.61
C GLN A 286 -0.42 -20.02 10.78
N ALA A 287 -0.71 -18.96 11.52
CA ALA A 287 -1.69 -19.00 12.60
C ALA A 287 -3.08 -19.34 12.07
N LEU A 288 -3.49 -18.70 10.96
CA LEU A 288 -4.74 -19.00 10.27
C LEU A 288 -4.83 -20.46 9.80
N LEU A 289 -3.81 -20.95 9.09
CA LEU A 289 -3.76 -22.33 8.61
C LEU A 289 -3.76 -23.33 9.76
N THR A 290 -3.02 -23.08 10.84
CA THR A 290 -3.05 -23.93 12.05
C THR A 290 -4.47 -24.05 12.60
N GLY A 291 -5.20 -22.93 12.65
CA GLY A 291 -6.60 -22.91 13.11
C GLY A 291 -7.52 -23.73 12.20
N ILE A 292 -7.42 -23.54 10.88
CA ILE A 292 -8.24 -24.29 9.90
C ILE A 292 -7.91 -25.79 9.93
N ASN A 293 -6.63 -26.13 10.01
CA ASN A 293 -6.11 -27.50 10.06
C ASN A 293 -6.53 -28.29 11.32
N THR A 294 -7.18 -27.64 12.30
CA THR A 294 -7.83 -28.37 13.40
C THR A 294 -9.03 -29.18 12.94
N ALA A 295 -9.71 -28.77 11.87
CA ALA A 295 -10.93 -29.43 11.36
C ALA A 295 -10.81 -29.88 9.89
N ILE A 296 -10.13 -29.10 9.05
CA ILE A 296 -10.01 -29.36 7.60
C ILE A 296 -8.53 -29.30 7.25
N ASP A 297 -7.97 -30.35 6.64
CA ASP A 297 -6.58 -30.37 6.19
C ASP A 297 -6.40 -29.47 4.94
N MET A 298 -6.34 -28.16 5.21
CA MET A 298 -6.14 -27.12 4.21
C MET A 298 -4.74 -27.20 3.60
N ASP A 299 -3.76 -27.70 4.34
CA ASP A 299 -2.42 -28.00 3.83
C ASP A 299 -2.49 -28.98 2.64
N ASN A 300 -3.24 -30.08 2.78
CA ASN A 300 -3.42 -31.06 1.71
C ASN A 300 -4.18 -30.48 0.51
N ILE A 301 -5.20 -29.67 0.76
CA ILE A 301 -5.93 -28.94 -0.29
C ILE A 301 -4.97 -28.01 -1.05
N ILE A 302 -4.19 -27.18 -0.35
CA ILE A 302 -3.24 -26.24 -0.97
C ILE A 302 -2.18 -27.01 -1.75
N ARG A 303 -1.62 -28.11 -1.23
CA ARG A 303 -0.66 -28.96 -1.97
C ARG A 303 -1.21 -29.51 -3.28
N SER A 304 -2.53 -29.66 -3.40
CA SER A 304 -3.17 -30.15 -4.63
C SER A 304 -3.32 -29.09 -5.72
N ILE A 305 -3.07 -27.81 -5.40
CA ILE A 305 -3.17 -26.70 -6.35
C ILE A 305 -2.09 -26.82 -7.43
N ASN A 306 -2.50 -26.71 -8.69
CA ASN A 306 -1.60 -26.55 -9.82
C ASN A 306 -2.27 -25.71 -10.90
N GLY A 307 -2.28 -24.40 -10.69
CA GLY A 307 -2.82 -23.45 -11.65
C GLY A 307 -3.12 -22.13 -10.99
N GLU A 308 -4.10 -21.43 -11.54
CA GLU A 308 -4.58 -20.18 -11.00
C GLU A 308 -5.27 -20.38 -9.65
N MET A 309 -5.23 -19.35 -8.83
CA MET A 309 -5.87 -19.26 -7.54
C MET A 309 -6.28 -17.81 -7.31
N ALA A 310 -7.45 -17.63 -6.70
CA ALA A 310 -7.89 -16.33 -6.20
C ALA A 310 -8.30 -16.45 -4.74
N ILE A 311 -7.93 -15.43 -3.96
CA ILE A 311 -8.42 -15.19 -2.61
C ILE A 311 -9.19 -13.88 -2.65
N ILE A 312 -10.49 -13.94 -2.35
CA ILE A 312 -11.37 -12.77 -2.41
C ILE A 312 -11.94 -12.54 -1.00
N THR A 313 -11.84 -11.29 -0.56
CA THR A 313 -12.44 -10.80 0.69
C THR A 313 -13.55 -9.83 0.30
N PRO A 314 -14.83 -10.24 0.36
CA PRO A 314 -15.95 -9.36 0.00
C PRO A 314 -16.06 -8.17 0.95
N THR A 315 -16.06 -8.44 2.26
CA THR A 315 -16.20 -7.44 3.31
C THR A 315 -15.26 -7.74 4.48
N TYR A 316 -14.79 -6.70 5.15
CA TYR A 316 -14.03 -6.82 6.38
C TYR A 316 -14.80 -6.17 7.53
N SER A 317 -15.12 -6.95 8.55
CA SER A 317 -15.48 -6.43 9.87
C SER A 317 -14.56 -7.04 10.92
N SER A 318 -14.32 -6.31 12.01
CA SER A 318 -13.49 -6.78 13.14
C SER A 318 -13.96 -8.13 13.69
N ASP A 319 -15.24 -8.43 13.52
CA ASP A 319 -15.92 -9.55 14.16
C ASP A 319 -16.16 -10.72 13.18
N ARG A 320 -16.00 -10.51 11.87
CA ARG A 320 -16.19 -11.54 10.85
C ARG A 320 -15.37 -11.28 9.59
N LEU A 321 -14.31 -12.06 9.41
CA LEU A 321 -13.57 -12.10 8.15
C LEU A 321 -14.29 -13.05 7.18
N SER A 322 -14.97 -12.50 6.16
CA SER A 322 -15.50 -13.29 5.04
C SER A 322 -14.43 -13.44 3.98
N MET A 323 -14.07 -14.68 3.64
CA MET A 323 -13.04 -14.93 2.64
C MET A 323 -13.37 -16.19 1.84
N SER A 324 -13.27 -16.07 0.53
CA SER A 324 -13.36 -17.18 -0.41
C SER A 324 -11.99 -17.47 -0.99
N MET A 325 -11.75 -18.76 -1.22
CA MET A 325 -10.58 -19.26 -1.92
C MET A 325 -11.06 -20.13 -3.06
N THR A 326 -10.57 -19.84 -4.25
CA THR A 326 -10.75 -20.72 -5.40
C THR A 326 -9.42 -21.05 -6.04
N ALA A 327 -9.26 -22.27 -6.54
CA ALA A 327 -8.02 -22.72 -7.14
C ALA A 327 -8.21 -23.87 -8.14
N GLN A 328 -7.37 -23.90 -9.16
CA GLN A 328 -7.24 -25.07 -10.04
C GLN A 328 -6.43 -26.16 -9.36
N LEU A 329 -6.96 -27.38 -9.33
CA LEU A 329 -6.32 -28.52 -8.70
C LEU A 329 -5.73 -29.49 -9.74
N ALA A 330 -4.55 -30.03 -9.44
CA ALA A 330 -3.98 -31.17 -10.19
C ALA A 330 -4.82 -32.45 -9.98
N ASN A 331 -5.30 -32.64 -8.76
CA ASN A 331 -6.05 -33.81 -8.32
C ASN A 331 -6.99 -33.44 -7.17
N THR A 332 -7.92 -34.34 -6.85
CA THR A 332 -8.92 -34.14 -5.79
C THR A 332 -8.77 -35.20 -4.70
N ASN A 333 -7.55 -35.73 -4.49
CA ASN A 333 -7.35 -36.89 -3.61
C ASN A 333 -7.73 -36.61 -2.15
N TRP A 334 -7.61 -35.35 -1.71
CA TRP A 334 -8.02 -34.90 -0.38
C TRP A 334 -9.50 -35.18 -0.08
N THR A 335 -10.37 -35.34 -1.09
CA THR A 335 -11.78 -35.66 -0.85
C THR A 335 -11.97 -37.04 -0.21
N LYS A 336 -10.98 -37.93 -0.30
CA LYS A 336 -10.98 -39.25 0.35
C LYS A 336 -10.86 -39.15 1.87
N ASP A 337 -10.30 -38.03 2.36
CA ASP A 337 -10.05 -37.81 3.77
C ASP A 337 -11.26 -37.15 4.49
N ILE A 338 -12.32 -36.78 3.74
CA ILE A 338 -13.47 -36.06 4.28
C ILE A 338 -14.18 -36.83 5.39
N ASP A 339 -14.42 -38.13 5.20
CA ASP A 339 -15.08 -38.93 6.23
C ASP A 339 -14.24 -39.05 7.50
N TYR A 340 -12.91 -39.04 7.36
CA TYR A 340 -12.00 -38.93 8.49
C TYR A 340 -12.09 -37.55 9.15
N TRP A 341 -12.08 -36.45 8.38
CA TRP A 341 -12.23 -35.08 8.94
C TRP A 341 -13.54 -34.90 9.69
N LYS A 342 -14.65 -35.48 9.21
CA LYS A 342 -15.93 -35.50 9.91
C LYS A 342 -15.82 -36.15 11.30
N GLN A 343 -15.04 -37.23 11.41
CA GLN A 343 -14.82 -37.96 12.67
C GLN A 343 -13.82 -37.26 13.60
N SER A 344 -12.78 -36.64 13.05
CA SER A 344 -11.71 -35.99 13.80
C SER A 344 -12.02 -34.53 14.16
N CYS A 345 -13.14 -33.99 13.68
CA CYS A 345 -13.53 -32.61 13.93
C CYS A 345 -13.58 -32.31 15.44
N PRO A 346 -12.95 -31.22 15.92
CA PRO A 346 -12.93 -30.88 17.35
C PRO A 346 -14.33 -30.70 17.93
N ALA A 347 -14.47 -31.00 19.23
CA ALA A 347 -15.72 -30.78 19.96
C ALA A 347 -16.18 -29.31 19.81
N GLY A 348 -17.48 -29.13 19.53
CA GLY A 348 -18.08 -27.82 19.23
C GLY A 348 -18.14 -27.47 17.73
N GLY A 349 -17.45 -28.23 16.88
CA GLY A 349 -17.57 -28.13 15.42
C GLY A 349 -18.05 -29.45 14.79
N ARG A 350 -18.56 -29.37 13.57
CA ARG A 350 -18.86 -30.55 12.73
C ARG A 350 -18.72 -30.21 11.25
N ILE A 351 -18.37 -31.22 10.46
CA ILE A 351 -18.40 -31.16 8.99
C ILE A 351 -19.59 -31.96 8.51
N LEU A 352 -20.38 -31.37 7.61
CA LEU A 352 -21.62 -31.94 7.09
C LEU A 352 -21.63 -31.92 5.55
N ASP A 353 -22.33 -32.88 4.95
CA ASP A 353 -22.56 -32.92 3.52
C ASP A 353 -23.53 -31.80 3.11
N TRP A 354 -23.19 -31.09 2.04
CA TRP A 354 -24.06 -30.06 1.45
C TRP A 354 -24.65 -30.53 0.13
N LYS A 355 -23.79 -30.95 -0.80
CA LYS A 355 -24.15 -31.50 -2.12
C LYS A 355 -23.03 -32.41 -2.61
N PRO A 356 -23.18 -33.14 -3.73
CA PRO A 356 -22.10 -33.97 -4.24
C PRO A 356 -20.79 -33.18 -4.38
N ASN A 357 -19.71 -33.73 -3.81
CA ASN A 357 -18.37 -33.12 -3.76
C ASN A 357 -18.29 -31.76 -3.04
N ALA A 358 -19.21 -31.47 -2.12
CA ALA A 358 -19.19 -30.25 -1.32
C ALA A 358 -19.73 -30.44 0.10
N TRP A 359 -19.10 -29.74 1.02
CA TRP A 359 -19.30 -29.86 2.46
C TRP A 359 -19.31 -28.49 3.10
N TYR A 360 -19.65 -28.46 4.38
CA TYR A 360 -19.46 -27.28 5.20
C TYR A 360 -19.05 -27.64 6.61
N TYR A 361 -18.14 -26.85 7.16
CA TYR A 361 -17.85 -26.82 8.58
C TYR A 361 -18.79 -25.84 9.27
N THR A 362 -19.28 -26.17 10.46
CA THR A 362 -20.10 -25.28 11.27
C THR A 362 -19.79 -25.46 12.76
N SER A 363 -19.73 -24.34 13.49
CA SER A 363 -19.64 -24.24 14.96
C SER A 363 -20.54 -23.12 15.47
N ASP A 364 -20.50 -22.83 16.77
CA ASP A 364 -21.15 -21.68 17.40
C ASP A 364 -20.62 -20.33 16.86
N LYS A 365 -19.38 -20.30 16.39
CA LYS A 365 -18.68 -19.07 15.96
C LYS A 365 -18.65 -18.86 14.46
N THR A 366 -18.57 -19.94 13.67
CA THR A 366 -18.30 -19.81 12.23
C THR A 366 -18.95 -20.91 11.41
N THR A 367 -19.21 -20.60 10.15
CA THR A 367 -19.60 -21.56 9.12
C THR A 367 -18.76 -21.31 7.88
N PHE A 368 -18.30 -22.38 7.25
CA PHE A 368 -17.45 -22.31 6.06
C PHE A 368 -17.83 -23.42 5.09
N PHE A 369 -18.20 -23.05 3.87
CA PHE A 369 -18.58 -23.94 2.79
C PHE A 369 -17.38 -24.18 1.87
N PHE A 370 -17.18 -25.42 1.44
CA PHE A 370 -16.08 -25.77 0.54
C PHE A 370 -16.41 -27.01 -0.29
N GLY A 371 -15.74 -27.16 -1.43
CA GLY A 371 -15.94 -28.32 -2.28
C GLY A 371 -15.03 -28.33 -3.49
N VAL A 372 -15.32 -29.25 -4.40
CA VAL A 372 -14.60 -29.38 -5.67
C VAL A 372 -15.57 -29.56 -6.83
N SER A 373 -15.35 -28.82 -7.91
CA SER A 373 -16.11 -28.95 -9.14
C SER A 373 -15.70 -30.20 -9.94
N ASN A 374 -16.51 -30.58 -10.93
CA ASN A 374 -16.20 -31.69 -11.83
C ASN A 374 -14.93 -31.44 -12.67
N ASP A 375 -14.58 -30.19 -12.95
CA ASP A 375 -13.34 -29.80 -13.65
C ASP A 375 -12.17 -29.50 -12.70
N LYS A 376 -12.21 -30.05 -11.48
CA LYS A 376 -11.14 -29.98 -10.46
C LYS A 376 -10.81 -28.56 -10.01
N GLN A 377 -11.83 -27.76 -9.72
CA GLN A 377 -11.66 -26.46 -9.10
C GLN A 377 -12.07 -26.54 -7.64
N PHE A 378 -11.17 -26.17 -6.74
CA PHE A 378 -11.54 -25.90 -5.37
C PHE A 378 -12.38 -24.62 -5.33
N PHE A 379 -13.44 -24.63 -4.53
CA PHE A 379 -14.27 -23.48 -4.27
C PHE A 379 -14.60 -23.42 -2.78
N SER A 380 -14.68 -22.21 -2.22
CA SER A 380 -15.07 -22.02 -0.83
C SER A 380 -15.66 -20.64 -0.57
N GLY A 381 -16.34 -20.49 0.56
CA GLY A 381 -16.93 -19.23 1.00
C GLY A 381 -17.48 -19.32 2.41
N SER A 382 -17.79 -18.17 3.01
CA SER A 382 -18.36 -18.08 4.36
C SER A 382 -19.86 -18.40 4.39
N ASP A 383 -20.52 -18.38 3.24
CA ASP A 383 -21.87 -18.88 3.06
C ASP A 383 -22.04 -19.66 1.75
N LYS A 384 -23.25 -20.18 1.57
CA LYS A 384 -23.63 -21.00 0.43
C LYS A 384 -23.48 -20.24 -0.91
N GLU A 385 -23.95 -18.99 -0.97
CA GLU A 385 -23.96 -18.19 -2.20
C GLU A 385 -22.54 -17.77 -2.58
N GLU A 386 -21.72 -17.38 -1.60
CA GLU A 386 -20.30 -17.06 -1.80
C GLU A 386 -19.54 -18.28 -2.35
N ALA A 387 -19.69 -19.44 -1.72
CA ALA A 387 -19.01 -20.65 -2.18
C ALA A 387 -19.44 -21.07 -3.59
N GLU A 388 -20.75 -21.03 -3.89
CA GLU A 388 -21.29 -21.38 -5.21
C GLU A 388 -20.82 -20.44 -6.32
N SER A 389 -20.72 -19.14 -6.03
CA SER A 389 -20.35 -18.12 -7.01
C SER A 389 -18.85 -17.98 -7.22
N SER A 390 -18.01 -18.45 -6.28
CA SER A 390 -16.55 -18.22 -6.29
C SER A 390 -15.78 -18.74 -7.52
N ILE A 391 -16.36 -19.65 -8.31
CA ILE A 391 -15.77 -20.18 -9.56
C ILE A 391 -16.49 -19.72 -10.84
N TYR A 392 -17.52 -18.89 -10.70
CA TYR A 392 -18.30 -18.35 -11.81
C TYR A 392 -18.16 -16.83 -11.89
N PRO A 393 -18.45 -16.22 -13.05
CA PRO A 393 -18.47 -14.77 -13.15
C PRO A 393 -19.45 -14.15 -12.15
N ALA A 394 -19.01 -13.14 -11.41
CA ALA A 394 -19.86 -12.36 -10.51
C ALA A 394 -20.97 -11.64 -11.30
N LYS A 395 -22.08 -11.36 -10.60
CA LYS A 395 -23.21 -10.59 -11.17
C LYS A 395 -22.75 -9.21 -11.63
N GLU A 396 -22.02 -8.50 -10.75
CA GLU A 396 -21.36 -7.24 -11.06
C GLU A 396 -19.85 -7.43 -11.02
N GLN A 397 -19.22 -7.36 -12.18
CA GLN A 397 -17.79 -7.61 -12.31
C GLN A 397 -16.98 -6.31 -12.29
N LEU A 398 -15.69 -6.47 -12.01
CA LEU A 398 -14.68 -5.46 -12.26
C LEU A 398 -14.72 -4.97 -13.71
N ASP A 399 -14.30 -3.73 -13.93
CA ASP A 399 -14.24 -3.17 -15.29
C ASP A 399 -13.30 -3.99 -16.18
N ALA A 400 -13.70 -4.20 -17.43
CA ALA A 400 -12.97 -5.05 -18.38
C ALA A 400 -11.52 -4.60 -18.61
N ALA A 401 -11.24 -3.30 -18.47
CA ALA A 401 -9.88 -2.76 -18.53
C ALA A 401 -9.01 -3.31 -17.40
N ILE A 402 -9.50 -3.29 -16.16
CA ILE A 402 -8.82 -3.85 -14.98
C ILE A 402 -8.63 -5.35 -15.17
N GLN A 403 -9.65 -6.07 -15.64
CA GLN A 403 -9.54 -7.52 -15.86
C GLN A 403 -8.43 -7.87 -16.87
N LYS A 404 -8.24 -7.04 -17.89
CA LYS A 404 -7.20 -7.24 -18.92
C LYS A 404 -5.79 -7.04 -18.35
N GLU A 405 -5.62 -6.12 -17.40
CA GLU A 405 -4.32 -5.81 -16.79
C GLU A 405 -3.77 -6.94 -15.93
N VAL A 406 -4.65 -7.77 -15.38
CA VAL A 406 -4.26 -8.89 -14.51
C VAL A 406 -3.54 -9.99 -15.30
N LYS A 407 -3.93 -10.22 -16.56
CA LYS A 407 -3.38 -11.31 -17.39
C LYS A 407 -1.90 -11.07 -17.70
N GLY A 408 -1.12 -12.13 -17.60
CA GLY A 408 0.34 -12.10 -17.81
C GLY A 408 1.16 -11.70 -16.58
N GLN A 409 0.53 -11.07 -15.58
CA GLN A 409 1.19 -10.73 -14.31
C GLN A 409 1.40 -11.97 -13.45
N LYS A 410 2.31 -11.90 -12.47
CA LYS A 410 2.63 -13.03 -11.59
C LYS A 410 1.80 -13.06 -10.30
N LEU A 411 1.57 -11.88 -9.72
CA LEU A 411 0.71 -11.66 -8.57
C LEU A 411 0.05 -10.30 -8.74
N VAL A 412 -1.26 -10.27 -8.58
CA VAL A 412 -2.05 -9.03 -8.66
C VAL A 412 -2.94 -8.92 -7.44
N MET A 413 -2.99 -7.74 -6.83
CA MET A 413 -3.99 -7.40 -5.83
C MET A 413 -4.87 -6.28 -6.33
N ILE A 414 -6.17 -6.43 -6.17
CA ILE A 414 -7.17 -5.42 -6.47
C ILE A 414 -7.82 -5.05 -5.15
N ILE A 415 -7.76 -3.76 -4.80
CA ILE A 415 -8.27 -3.26 -3.52
C ILE A 415 -9.33 -2.20 -3.81
N ASN A 416 -10.52 -2.38 -3.26
CA ASN A 416 -11.57 -1.39 -3.30
C ASN A 416 -11.40 -0.40 -2.14
N MET A 417 -11.02 0.82 -2.48
CA MET A 417 -10.79 1.91 -1.53
C MET A 417 -12.08 2.35 -0.84
N ALA A 418 -13.25 2.19 -1.47
CA ALA A 418 -14.52 2.56 -0.87
C ALA A 418 -14.89 1.65 0.31
N ALA A 419 -14.41 0.41 0.30
CA ALA A 419 -14.54 -0.53 1.41
C ALA A 419 -13.58 -0.23 2.58
N MET A 420 -12.71 0.77 2.45
CA MET A 420 -11.67 1.14 3.42
C MET A 420 -11.99 2.47 4.12
N SER A 421 -13.03 2.48 4.95
CA SER A 421 -13.51 3.71 5.62
C SER A 421 -12.95 3.94 7.03
N GLU A 422 -12.32 2.94 7.66
CA GLU A 422 -11.97 2.99 9.09
C GLU A 422 -10.48 2.79 9.38
N GLY A 423 -10.05 3.21 10.58
CA GLY A 423 -8.68 3.05 11.09
C GLY A 423 -7.60 3.74 10.24
N LYS A 424 -6.37 3.18 10.26
CA LYS A 424 -5.22 3.68 9.48
C LYS A 424 -5.54 3.72 7.98
N ALA A 425 -6.28 2.74 7.48
CA ALA A 425 -6.74 2.70 6.09
C ALA A 425 -7.63 3.90 5.74
N GLY A 426 -8.64 4.21 6.56
CA GLY A 426 -9.50 5.39 6.36
C GLY A 426 -8.74 6.71 6.44
N ALA A 427 -7.74 6.82 7.33
CA ALA A 427 -6.88 8.00 7.43
C ALA A 427 -6.04 8.20 6.15
N VAL A 428 -5.43 7.12 5.62
CA VAL A 428 -4.71 7.15 4.34
C VAL A 428 -5.65 7.53 3.20
N THR A 429 -6.84 6.91 3.10
CA THR A 429 -7.84 7.27 2.09
C THR A 429 -8.22 8.75 2.17
N THR A 430 -8.39 9.28 3.38
CA THR A 430 -8.74 10.69 3.62
C THR A 430 -7.60 11.64 3.23
N MET A 431 -6.35 11.24 3.48
CA MET A 431 -5.16 12.01 3.07
C MET A 431 -4.98 11.99 1.55
N LEU A 432 -5.23 10.85 0.91
CA LEU A 432 -4.98 10.64 -0.52
C LEU A 432 -6.13 11.13 -1.42
N LYS A 433 -7.39 11.11 -0.95
CA LYS A 433 -8.56 11.57 -1.72
C LYS A 433 -8.42 13.02 -2.23
N PRO A 434 -7.92 14.00 -1.45
CA PRO A 434 -7.59 15.33 -1.93
C PRO A 434 -6.54 15.38 -3.05
N VAL A 435 -5.58 14.46 -3.01
CA VAL A 435 -4.40 14.41 -3.90
C VAL A 435 -4.78 13.80 -5.24
N PHE A 436 -5.60 12.76 -5.21
CA PHE A 436 -5.84 11.90 -6.36
C PHE A 436 -7.30 11.85 -6.81
N GLY A 437 -8.18 12.61 -6.17
CA GLY A 437 -9.63 12.55 -6.38
C GLY A 437 -10.24 11.30 -5.78
N ASN A 438 -11.43 10.94 -6.26
CA ASN A 438 -12.07 9.69 -5.88
C ASN A 438 -11.36 8.53 -6.59
N ILE A 439 -10.25 8.04 -6.02
CA ILE A 439 -9.75 6.71 -6.36
C ILE A 439 -10.67 5.69 -5.70
N ASN A 440 -11.29 4.86 -6.52
CA ASN A 440 -12.15 3.78 -6.02
C ASN A 440 -11.39 2.45 -5.96
N THR A 441 -10.33 2.30 -6.75
CA THR A 441 -9.63 1.02 -6.89
C THR A 441 -8.13 1.22 -6.94
N ILE A 442 -7.40 0.38 -6.20
CA ILE A 442 -5.97 0.18 -6.37
C ILE A 442 -5.76 -1.15 -7.10
N VAL A 443 -4.93 -1.15 -8.13
CA VAL A 443 -4.42 -2.36 -8.78
C VAL A 443 -2.93 -2.42 -8.52
N TYR A 444 -2.51 -3.31 -7.61
CA TYR A 444 -1.11 -3.60 -7.37
C TYR A 444 -0.65 -4.78 -8.23
N THR A 445 0.45 -4.62 -8.95
CA THR A 445 1.11 -5.71 -9.69
C THR A 445 2.52 -5.92 -9.14
N LEU A 446 2.87 -7.18 -8.88
CA LEU A 446 4.24 -7.56 -8.53
C LEU A 446 5.09 -7.66 -9.81
N LYS A 447 6.07 -6.77 -9.94
CA LYS A 447 7.06 -6.74 -11.04
C LYS A 447 7.96 -7.96 -11.05
#